data_AF-A0A259J9J5-F1
#
_entry.id   AF-A0A259J9J5-F1
#
_cell.length_a   1.000
_cell.length_b   1.000
_cell.length_c   1.000
_cell.angle_alpha   90.00
_cell.angle_beta   90.00
_cell.angle_gamma   90.00
#
_symmetry.space_group_name_H-M   'P 1'
#
loop_
_entity.id
_entity.type
_entity.pdbx_description
1 polymer ?
#
loop_
_entity_poly.entity_id
_entity_poly.type
_entity_poly.pdbx_seq_one_letter_code
_entity_poly.pdbx_strand_id
1 'polypeptide(L)'
;MRALRDYSPLEWVRAAPLAHGARRARNILVDRIYRRCRAPGQDEVRRALAAHRGGTLAFTVAFNLPEAVALLSQAMARFLPGTPLVVCDNSNQAEARTRIAALCTARGHIYCALPPA
;
A
#
# COMPACT_ATOMS: atom_id res chain seq x y z
N MET A 1 12.70 9.74 14.17
CA MET A 1 12.64 9.11 15.51
C MET A 1 13.51 9.93 16.45
N ARG A 2 13.07 10.20 17.67
CA ARG A 2 13.84 10.92 18.70
C ARG A 2 15.08 10.11 19.11
N ALA A 3 16.23 10.77 19.16
CA ALA A 3 17.45 10.18 19.71
C ALA A 3 17.27 9.96 21.23
N LEU A 4 18.03 9.03 21.83
CA LEU A 4 17.95 8.75 23.28
C LEU A 4 18.20 10.00 24.13
N ARG A 5 19.05 10.90 23.63
CA ARG A 5 19.35 12.22 24.22
C ARG A 5 18.17 13.21 24.19
N ASP A 6 17.16 12.96 23.36
CA ASP A 6 16.02 13.85 23.23
C ASP A 6 14.92 13.55 24.26
N TYR A 7 15.05 12.48 25.06
CA TYR A 7 14.09 12.10 26.10
C TYR A 7 14.41 12.78 27.42
N SER A 8 13.40 13.39 28.03
CA SER A 8 13.50 14.02 29.35
C SER A 8 13.65 12.99 30.48
N PRO A 9 14.16 13.39 31.65
CA PRO A 9 14.26 12.50 32.82
C PRO A 9 12.91 11.89 33.24
N LEU A 10 11.82 12.66 33.12
CA LEU A 10 10.46 12.18 33.43
C LEU A 10 10.01 11.08 32.47
N GLU A 11 10.38 11.16 31.20
CA GLU A 11 10.09 10.14 30.19
C GLU A 11 10.92 8.86 30.42
N TRP A 12 12.14 9.00 30.93
CA TRP A 12 12.97 7.86 31.36
C TRP A 12 12.38 7.13 32.56
N VAL A 13 11.89 7.84 33.57
CA VAL A 13 11.18 7.24 34.72
C VAL A 13 9.95 6.45 34.27
N ARG A 14 9.27 6.90 33.21
CA ARG A 14 8.13 6.21 32.60
C ARG A 14 8.51 5.12 31.59
N ALA A 15 9.80 4.79 31.46
CA ALA A 15 10.32 3.82 30.50
C ALA A 15 9.91 4.09 29.03
N ALA A 16 9.59 5.34 28.68
CA ALA A 16 9.14 5.71 27.34
C ALA A 16 10.16 5.37 26.23
N PRO A 17 11.48 5.56 26.42
CA PRO A 17 12.48 5.16 25.42
C PRO A 17 12.46 3.65 25.13
N LEU A 18 12.30 2.82 26.17
CA LEU A 18 12.24 1.37 26.04
C LEU A 18 10.96 0.94 25.31
N ALA A 19 9.81 1.51 25.70
CA ALA A 19 8.54 1.23 25.04
C ALA A 19 8.55 1.65 23.56
N HIS A 20 9.15 2.80 23.23
CA HIS A 20 9.30 3.26 21.85
C HIS A 20 10.29 2.39 21.06
N GLY A 21 11.39 1.96 21.69
CA GLY A 21 12.33 1.00 21.12
C GLY A 21 11.68 -0.34 20.80
N ALA A 22 10.88 -0.89 21.72
CA ALA A 22 10.15 -2.13 21.51
C ALA A 22 9.13 -2.01 20.36
N ARG A 23 8.37 -0.91 20.29
CA ARG A 23 7.45 -0.64 19.16
C ARG A 23 8.20 -0.57 17.83
N ARG A 24 9.37 0.06 17.80
CA ARG A 24 10.24 0.10 16.60
C ARG A 24 10.69 -1.30 16.22
N ALA A 25 11.22 -2.08 17.16
CA ALA A 25 11.70 -3.43 16.91
C ALA A 25 10.58 -4.31 16.34
N ARG A 26 9.38 -4.24 16.92
CA ARG A 26 8.18 -4.90 16.39
C ARG A 26 7.88 -4.47 14.95
N ASN A 27 7.84 -3.16 14.68
CA ASN A 27 7.52 -2.66 13.34
C ASN A 27 8.57 -3.09 12.29
N ILE A 28 9.86 -3.10 12.65
CA ILE A 28 10.94 -3.62 11.79
C ILE A 28 10.76 -5.12 11.55
N LEU A 29 10.41 -5.88 12.58
CA LEU A 29 10.18 -7.32 12.46
C LEU A 29 9.00 -7.61 11.51
N VAL A 30 7.88 -6.91 11.70
CA VAL A 30 6.70 -7.03 10.84
C VAL A 30 7.05 -6.65 9.40
N ASP A 31 7.75 -5.54 9.16
CA ASP A 31 8.21 -5.15 7.82
C ASP A 31 9.11 -6.22 7.18
N ARG A 32 10.03 -6.80 7.96
CA ARG A 32 10.93 -7.86 7.46
C ARG A 32 10.17 -9.14 7.08
N ILE A 33 9.14 -9.50 7.86
CA ILE A 33 8.26 -10.64 7.54
C ILE A 33 7.44 -10.32 6.29
N TYR A 34 6.81 -9.14 6.26
CA TYR A 34 5.96 -8.70 5.16
C TYR A 34 6.70 -8.67 3.81
N ARG A 35 7.95 -8.18 3.79
CA ARG A 35 8.80 -8.19 2.57
C ARG A 35 9.15 -9.59 2.04
N ARG A 36 9.02 -10.63 2.86
CA ARG A 36 9.24 -12.02 2.45
C ARG A 36 7.98 -12.67 1.89
N CYS A 37 6.81 -12.07 2.12
CA CYS A 37 5.55 -12.55 1.57
C CYS A 37 5.42 -12.11 0.11
N ARG A 38 5.04 -13.05 -0.76
CA ARG A 38 4.67 -12.72 -2.14
C ARG A 38 3.21 -12.29 -2.18
N ALA A 39 2.94 -11.22 -2.91
CA ALA A 39 1.58 -10.82 -3.24
C ALA A 39 0.97 -11.82 -4.25
N PRO A 40 -0.33 -12.17 -4.11
CA PRO A 40 -1.05 -12.84 -5.19
C PRO A 40 -0.97 -12.00 -6.49
N GLY A 41 -0.59 -12.63 -7.61
CA GLY A 41 -0.47 -11.93 -8.88
C GLY A 41 0.76 -11.03 -9.05
N GLN A 42 1.75 -11.13 -8.14
CA GLN A 42 2.92 -10.23 -8.15
C GLN A 42 3.73 -10.30 -9.45
N ASP A 43 3.85 -11.48 -10.06
CA ASP A 43 4.61 -11.65 -11.30
C ASP A 43 3.89 -11.02 -12.51
N GLU A 44 2.57 -11.07 -12.54
CA GLU A 44 1.70 -10.40 -13.52
C GLU A 44 1.85 -8.89 -13.41
N VAL A 45 1.75 -8.34 -12.18
CA VAL A 45 1.95 -6.91 -11.92
C VAL A 45 3.34 -6.48 -12.34
N ARG A 46 4.39 -7.23 -11.96
CA ARG A 46 5.77 -6.91 -12.37
C ARG A 46 5.91 -6.90 -13.89
N ARG A 47 5.32 -7.87 -14.60
CA ARG A 47 5.35 -7.92 -16.06
C ARG A 47 4.62 -6.72 -16.68
N ALA A 48 3.44 -6.37 -16.17
CA ALA A 48 2.67 -5.22 -16.65
C ALA A 48 3.44 -3.90 -16.46
N LEU A 49 4.07 -3.71 -15.29
CA LEU A 49 4.91 -2.54 -15.03
C LEU A 49 6.17 -2.51 -15.90
N ALA A 50 6.84 -3.65 -16.10
CA ALA A 50 8.03 -3.73 -16.95
C ALA A 50 7.73 -3.52 -18.45
N ALA A 51 6.52 -3.88 -18.89
CA ALA A 51 6.05 -3.62 -20.24
C ALA A 51 5.75 -2.13 -20.49
N HIS A 52 5.49 -1.35 -19.44
CA HIS A 52 5.28 0.08 -19.53
C HIS A 52 6.61 0.81 -19.81
N ARG A 53 6.81 1.21 -21.07
CA ARG A 53 8.04 1.83 -21.57
C ARG A 53 7.93 3.36 -21.52
N GLY A 54 8.40 3.95 -20.41
CA GLY A 54 8.46 5.40 -20.23
C GLY A 54 7.09 6.05 -19.98
N GLY A 55 7.10 7.27 -19.44
CA GLY A 55 5.88 8.00 -19.05
C GLY A 55 5.62 7.97 -17.55
N THR A 56 4.49 8.55 -17.15
CA THR A 56 4.07 8.61 -15.75
C THR A 56 3.15 7.43 -15.43
N LEU A 57 3.36 6.82 -14.26
CA LEU A 57 2.44 5.86 -13.66
C LEU A 57 1.81 6.47 -12.42
N ALA A 58 0.50 6.35 -12.29
CA ALA A 58 -0.19 6.73 -11.07
C ALA A 58 -0.28 5.51 -10.13
N PHE A 59 0.02 5.71 -8.86
CA PHE A 59 -0.14 4.69 -7.82
C PHE A 59 -1.12 5.17 -6.77
N THR A 60 -1.97 4.26 -6.29
CA THR A 60 -2.85 4.49 -5.14
C THR A 60 -2.89 3.27 -4.25
N VAL A 61 -3.20 3.46 -2.97
CA VAL A 61 -3.44 2.38 -2.01
C VAL A 61 -4.92 2.37 -1.67
N ALA A 62 -5.60 1.25 -1.94
CA ALA A 62 -7.01 1.08 -1.65
C ALA A 62 -7.23 0.37 -0.31
N PHE A 63 -8.34 0.69 0.37
CA PHE A 63 -8.74 0.07 1.63
C PHE A 63 -10.26 0.03 1.81
N ASN A 64 -10.86 -1.14 1.63
CA ASN A 64 -12.27 -1.49 1.86
C ASN A 64 -13.34 -0.60 1.20
N LEU A 65 -12.96 0.36 0.36
CA LEU A 65 -13.86 1.35 -0.22
C LEU A 65 -13.75 1.37 -1.76
N PRO A 66 -14.42 0.44 -2.46
CA PRO A 66 -14.40 0.36 -3.92
C PRO A 66 -14.86 1.64 -4.61
N GLU A 67 -15.77 2.39 -3.99
CA GLU A 67 -16.35 3.63 -4.51
C GLU A 67 -15.29 4.73 -4.64
N ALA A 68 -14.33 4.79 -3.72
CA ALA A 68 -13.21 5.72 -3.81
C ALA A 68 -12.30 5.40 -5.00
N VAL A 69 -12.04 4.10 -5.25
CA VAL A 69 -11.29 3.66 -6.44
C VAL A 69 -12.06 3.98 -7.72
N ALA A 70 -13.39 3.83 -7.70
CA ALA A 70 -14.26 4.20 -8.83
C ALA A 70 -14.18 5.71 -9.14
N LEU A 71 -14.29 6.55 -8.12
CA LEU A 71 -14.21 8.00 -8.26
C LEU A 71 -12.83 8.45 -8.76
N LEU A 72 -11.76 7.93 -8.16
CA LEU A 72 -10.39 8.20 -8.60
C LEU A 72 -10.18 7.77 -10.05
N SER A 73 -10.68 6.60 -10.42
CA SER A 73 -10.60 6.08 -11.77
C SER A 73 -11.28 7.01 -12.80
N GLN A 74 -12.46 7.53 -12.48
CA GLN A 74 -13.16 8.51 -13.32
C GLN A 74 -12.37 9.83 -13.43
N ALA A 75 -11.81 10.32 -12.33
CA ALA A 75 -10.98 11.52 -12.32
C ALA A 75 -9.71 11.32 -13.18
N MET A 76 -9.05 10.17 -13.07
CA MET A 76 -7.89 9.81 -13.88
C MET A 76 -8.23 9.82 -15.38
N ALA A 77 -9.34 9.19 -15.77
CA ALA A 77 -9.77 9.18 -17.17
C ALA A 77 -10.04 10.58 -17.72
N ARG A 78 -10.54 11.50 -16.88
CA ARG A 78 -10.85 12.88 -17.27
C ARG A 78 -9.63 13.79 -17.35
N PHE A 79 -8.75 13.72 -16.35
CA PHE A 79 -7.69 14.72 -16.16
C PHE A 79 -6.29 14.23 -16.54
N LEU A 80 -6.08 12.91 -16.58
CA LEU A 80 -4.81 12.28 -16.91
C LEU A 80 -5.03 11.12 -17.91
N PRO A 81 -5.67 11.38 -19.07
CA PRO A 81 -5.95 10.34 -20.05
C PRO A 81 -4.65 9.67 -20.51
N GLY A 82 -4.67 8.34 -20.62
CA GLY A 82 -3.50 7.55 -21.01
C GLY A 82 -2.47 7.30 -19.91
N THR A 83 -2.63 7.87 -18.71
CA THR A 83 -1.80 7.54 -17.53
C THR A 83 -2.36 6.29 -16.85
N PRO A 84 -1.64 5.15 -16.82
CA PRO A 84 -2.13 3.95 -16.15
C PRO A 84 -2.20 4.16 -14.64
N LEU A 85 -3.27 3.65 -14.02
CA LEU A 85 -3.40 3.61 -12.57
C LEU A 85 -3.07 2.20 -12.05
N VAL A 86 -2.16 2.16 -11.08
CA VAL A 86 -1.83 0.96 -10.30
C VAL A 86 -2.55 1.07 -8.96
N VAL A 87 -3.43 0.11 -8.69
CA VAL A 87 -4.20 0.04 -7.45
C VAL A 87 -3.59 -1.02 -6.55
N CYS A 88 -2.88 -0.58 -5.51
CA CYS A 88 -2.32 -1.43 -4.47
C CYS A 88 -3.38 -1.67 -3.39
N ASP A 89 -4.03 -2.82 -3.42
CA ASP A 89 -5.15 -3.12 -2.56
C ASP A 89 -4.69 -3.71 -1.21
N ASN A 90 -4.85 -2.92 -0.14
CA ASN A 90 -4.58 -3.27 1.25
C ASN A 90 -5.86 -3.64 2.03
N SER A 91 -6.98 -3.87 1.34
CA SER A 91 -8.27 -4.18 1.96
C SER A 91 -8.19 -5.48 2.75
N ASN A 92 -8.80 -5.48 3.95
CA ASN A 92 -8.91 -6.68 4.78
C ASN A 92 -10.25 -7.41 4.60
N GLN A 93 -11.18 -6.86 3.81
CA GLN A 93 -12.46 -7.50 3.47
C GLN A 93 -12.38 -8.16 2.09
N ALA A 94 -12.65 -9.47 2.03
CA ALA A 94 -12.57 -10.24 0.79
C ALA A 94 -13.55 -9.73 -0.29
N GLU A 95 -14.75 -9.29 0.11
CA GLU A 95 -15.73 -8.70 -0.80
C GLU A 95 -15.21 -7.41 -1.42
N ALA A 96 -14.66 -6.50 -0.61
CA ALA A 96 -14.07 -5.26 -1.11
C ALA A 96 -12.94 -5.53 -2.10
N ARG A 97 -12.04 -6.49 -1.80
CA ARG A 97 -10.97 -6.90 -2.71
C ARG A 97 -11.50 -7.40 -4.05
N THR A 98 -12.54 -8.21 -4.01
CA THR A 98 -13.18 -8.74 -5.22
C THR A 98 -13.77 -7.62 -6.06
N ARG A 99 -14.48 -6.68 -5.43
CA ARG A 99 -15.08 -5.51 -6.09
C ARG A 99 -14.02 -4.58 -6.68
N ILE A 100 -12.92 -4.33 -5.96
CA ILE A 100 -11.80 -3.50 -6.44
C ILE A 100 -11.08 -4.19 -7.60
N ALA A 101 -10.81 -5.48 -7.52
CA ALA A 101 -10.18 -6.24 -8.60
C ALA A 101 -11.02 -6.20 -9.88
N ALA A 102 -12.33 -6.47 -9.77
CA ALA A 102 -13.27 -6.41 -10.89
C ALA A 102 -13.32 -5.00 -11.51
N LEU A 103 -13.33 -3.97 -10.66
CA LEU A 103 -13.29 -2.58 -11.10
C LEU A 103 -12.02 -2.25 -11.88
N CYS A 104 -10.86 -2.70 -11.39
CA CYS A 104 -9.58 -2.48 -12.04
C CYS A 104 -9.55 -3.15 -13.42
N THR A 105 -9.96 -4.41 -13.50
CA THR A 105 -10.05 -5.15 -14.77
C THR A 105 -10.97 -4.44 -15.76
N ALA A 106 -12.17 -4.04 -15.33
CA ALA A 106 -13.15 -3.37 -16.20
C ALA A 106 -12.68 -2.01 -16.72
N ARG A 107 -11.74 -1.35 -16.03
CA ARG A 107 -11.24 -0.01 -16.37
C ARG A 107 -9.80 0.01 -16.87
N GLY A 108 -9.20 -1.16 -17.11
CA GLY A 108 -7.84 -1.29 -17.62
C GLY A 108 -6.75 -0.87 -16.62
N HIS A 109 -7.05 -0.90 -15.31
CA HIS A 109 -6.09 -0.58 -14.27
C HIS A 109 -5.27 -1.80 -13.87
N ILE A 110 -4.05 -1.56 -13.39
CA ILE A 110 -3.17 -2.61 -12.87
C ILE A 110 -3.57 -2.86 -11.41
N TYR A 111 -4.16 -4.02 -11.14
CA TYR A 111 -4.51 -4.44 -9.79
C TYR A 111 -3.36 -5.17 -9.10
N CYS A 112 -2.95 -4.68 -7.93
CA CYS A 112 -1.91 -5.28 -7.10
C CYS A 112 -2.50 -5.66 -5.74
N ALA A 113 -2.77 -6.94 -5.56
CA ALA A 113 -3.24 -7.50 -4.30
C ALA A 113 -2.10 -7.53 -3.27
N LEU A 114 -2.05 -6.58 -2.33
CA LEU A 114 -1.02 -6.61 -1.30
C LEU A 114 -1.18 -7.85 -0.41
N PRO A 115 -0.07 -8.37 0.18
CA PRO A 115 -0.16 -9.43 1.17
C PRO A 115 -1.09 -9.03 2.32
N PRO A 116 -1.89 -9.97 2.86
CA PRO A 116 -2.67 -9.70 4.05
C PRO A 116 -1.74 -9.29 5.21
N ALA A 117 -2.11 -8.23 5.91
CA ALA A 117 -1.45 -7.79 7.15
C ALA A 117 -1.98 -8.56 8.36
#